data_AF-F1T3W8-F1
#
_entry.id   AF-F1T3W8-F1
#
_cell.length_a   1.000
_cell.length_b   1.000
_cell.length_c   1.000
_cell.angle_alpha   90.00
_cell.angle_beta   90.00
_cell.angle_gamma   90.00
#
_symmetry.space_group_name_H-M   'P 1'
#
loop_
_entity.id
_entity.type
_entity.pdbx_description
1 polymer ?
#
loop_
_entity_poly.entity_id
_entity_poly.type
_entity_poly.pdbx_seq_one_letter_code
_entity_poly.pdbx_strand_id
1 'polypeptide(L)'
;MPTFNFASFGVALIAVLMLLFGMVLGTKIGSELAKNCINHKDYWIAHLKILVIGVVISAFVCWLNLIVLAGIPIGAMASAITVLKMDFGESVGAWKFHDKFFRVNKDHVQRGKTKQSRRRAEEVRRSLRDNTDVPEYISVSDK
;
A
#
# COMPACT_ATOMS: atom_id res chain seq x y z
N MET A 1 2.92 34.53 26.98
CA MET A 1 3.57 34.15 25.69
C MET A 1 3.91 32.67 25.78
N PRO A 2 3.57 31.83 24.79
CA PRO A 2 4.01 30.43 24.83
C PRO A 2 5.54 30.39 24.72
N THR A 3 6.20 29.90 25.77
CA THR A 3 7.65 29.72 25.79
C THR A 3 7.99 28.49 24.95
N PHE A 4 8.77 28.68 23.89
CA PHE A 4 9.27 27.58 23.07
C PHE A 4 10.17 26.67 23.91
N ASN A 5 9.80 25.40 24.01
CA ASN A 5 10.56 24.39 24.76
C ASN A 5 11.35 23.51 23.77
N PHE A 6 12.67 23.73 23.71
CA PHE A 6 13.59 22.98 22.83
C PHE A 6 13.49 21.45 23.01
N ALA A 7 13.22 20.96 24.23
CA ALA A 7 13.07 19.52 24.46
C ALA A 7 11.81 18.97 23.77
N SER A 8 10.68 19.68 23.88
CA SER A 8 9.44 19.28 23.18
C SER A 8 9.58 19.32 21.66
N PHE A 9 10.33 20.30 21.14
CA PHE A 9 10.65 20.40 19.72
C PHE A 9 11.55 19.24 19.25
N GLY A 10 12.58 18.89 20.03
CA GLY A 10 13.45 17.75 19.74
C GLY A 10 12.69 16.42 19.72
N VAL A 11 11.81 16.20 20.70
CA VAL A 11 10.95 15.01 20.74
C VAL A 11 10.03 14.95 19.51
N ALA A 12 9.45 16.08 19.10
CA ALA A 12 8.63 16.14 17.89
C ALA A 12 9.42 15.78 16.63
N LEU A 13 10.66 16.29 16.50
CA LEU A 13 11.56 15.92 15.39
C LEU A 13 11.86 14.42 15.38
N ILE A 14 12.18 13.84 16.53
CA ILE A 14 12.44 12.40 16.65
C ILE A 14 11.19 11.59 16.27
N ALA A 15 10.00 12.01 16.72
CA ALA A 15 8.74 11.34 16.36
C ALA A 15 8.47 11.37 14.84
N VAL A 16 8.75 12.51 14.19
CA VAL A 16 8.67 12.63 12.72
C VAL A 16 9.68 11.71 12.04
N LEU A 17 10.92 11.65 12.52
CA LEU A 17 11.94 10.74 11.98
C LEU A 17 11.54 9.27 12.14
N MET A 18 10.95 8.88 13.27
CA MET A 18 10.44 7.53 13.50
C MET A 18 9.29 7.20 12.54
N LEU A 19 8.41 8.16 12.25
CA LEU A 19 7.35 8.01 11.27
C LEU A 19 7.90 7.84 9.85
N LEU A 20 8.87 8.66 9.45
CA LEU A 20 9.53 8.52 8.14
C LEU A 20 10.29 7.21 8.00
N PHE A 21 10.98 6.78 9.07
CA PHE A 21 11.65 5.49 9.11
C PHE A 21 10.66 4.33 8.96
N GLY A 22 9.54 4.39 9.68
CA GLY A 22 8.42 3.47 9.51
C GLY A 22 7.93 3.44 8.07
N MET A 23 7.75 4.59 7.44
CA MET A 23 7.36 4.66 6.03
C MET A 23 8.32 3.91 5.12
N VAL A 24 9.63 4.08 5.28
CA VAL A 24 10.64 3.36 4.47
C VAL A 24 10.58 1.84 4.67
N LEU A 25 10.31 1.36 5.88
CA LEU A 25 10.09 -0.06 6.13
C LEU A 25 8.81 -0.57 5.46
N GLY A 26 7.74 0.20 5.59
CA GLY A 26 6.45 -0.16 5.03
C GLY A 26 6.44 -0.21 3.50
N THR A 27 7.26 0.58 2.80
CA THR A 27 7.35 0.46 1.33
C THR A 27 7.86 -0.92 0.90
N LYS A 28 8.91 -1.42 1.57
CA LYS A 28 9.42 -2.77 1.30
C LYS A 28 8.36 -3.84 1.61
N ILE A 29 7.71 -3.75 2.77
CA ILE A 29 6.64 -4.69 3.17
C ILE A 29 5.50 -4.66 2.15
N GLY A 30 5.04 -3.47 1.75
CA GLY A 30 3.97 -3.29 0.76
C GLY A 30 4.32 -3.93 -0.58
N SER A 31 5.54 -3.71 -1.08
CA SER A 31 6.01 -4.27 -2.34
C SER A 31 6.11 -5.80 -2.31
N GLU A 32 6.59 -6.37 -1.20
CA GLU A 32 6.74 -7.81 -1.06
C GLU A 32 5.38 -8.51 -0.94
N LEU A 33 4.42 -7.87 -0.26
CA LEU A 33 3.04 -8.35 -0.22
C LEU A 33 2.37 -8.22 -1.60
N ALA A 34 2.64 -7.15 -2.34
CA ALA A 34 2.07 -6.92 -3.67
C ALA A 34 2.49 -8.00 -4.68
N LYS A 35 3.75 -8.45 -4.66
CA LYS A 35 4.22 -9.56 -5.51
C LYS A 35 3.41 -10.85 -5.34
N ASN A 36 2.90 -11.08 -4.13
CA ASN A 36 2.10 -12.25 -3.81
C ASN A 36 0.60 -12.07 -4.10
N CYS A 37 0.17 -10.85 -4.46
CA CYS A 37 -1.23 -10.54 -4.76
C CYS A 37 -1.54 -10.75 -6.24
N ILE A 38 -2.07 -11.93 -6.59
CA ILE A 38 -2.54 -12.20 -7.95
C ILE A 38 -3.99 -11.74 -8.09
N ASN A 39 -4.85 -12.20 -7.18
CA ASN A 39 -6.29 -11.94 -7.23
C ASN A 39 -6.71 -10.79 -6.32
N HIS A 40 -7.92 -10.27 -6.55
CA HIS A 40 -8.55 -9.32 -5.64
C HIS A 40 -8.75 -9.84 -4.19
N LYS A 41 -8.94 -11.16 -4.02
CA LYS A 41 -9.04 -11.77 -2.68
C LYS A 41 -7.70 -11.67 -1.94
N ASP A 42 -6.61 -11.96 -2.63
CA ASP A 42 -5.26 -11.90 -2.08
C ASP A 42 -4.90 -10.46 -1.69
N TYR A 43 -5.30 -9.49 -2.50
CA TYR A 43 -5.18 -8.06 -2.18
C TYR A 43 -5.91 -7.68 -0.88
N TRP A 44 -7.16 -8.13 -0.70
CA TRP A 44 -7.92 -7.85 0.53
C TRP A 44 -7.32 -8.55 1.75
N ILE A 45 -6.81 -9.77 1.60
CA ILE A 45 -6.10 -10.49 2.67
C ILE A 45 -4.81 -9.75 3.04
N ALA A 46 -4.04 -9.30 2.05
CA ALA A 46 -2.82 -8.52 2.28
C ALA A 46 -3.13 -7.21 3.04
N HIS A 47 -4.20 -6.51 2.65
CA HIS A 47 -4.62 -5.29 3.33
C HIS A 47 -5.04 -5.57 4.79
N LEU A 48 -5.81 -6.64 5.03
CA LEU A 48 -6.21 -7.05 6.37
C LEU A 48 -4.99 -7.47 7.22
N LYS A 49 -4.02 -8.19 6.64
CA LYS A 49 -2.77 -8.57 7.33
C LYS A 49 -1.98 -7.33 7.76
N ILE A 50 -1.80 -6.35 6.87
CA ILE A 50 -1.10 -5.10 7.21
C ILE A 50 -1.82 -4.39 8.37
N LEU A 51 -3.14 -4.30 8.31
CA LEU A 51 -3.92 -3.62 9.33
C LEU A 51 -3.86 -4.35 10.68
N VAL A 52 -4.10 -5.65 10.71
CA VAL A 52 -4.09 -6.46 11.94
C VAL A 52 -2.70 -6.44 12.58
N ILE A 53 -1.65 -6.73 11.81
CA ILE A 53 -0.28 -6.75 12.33
C ILE A 53 0.13 -5.36 12.83
N GLY A 54 -0.17 -4.32 12.04
CA GLY A 54 0.17 -2.95 12.40
C GLY A 54 -0.56 -2.46 13.66
N VAL A 55 -1.83 -2.81 13.84
CA VAL A 55 -2.60 -2.49 15.05
C VAL A 55 -2.05 -3.24 16.26
N VAL A 56 -1.75 -4.54 16.13
CA VAL A 56 -1.19 -5.34 17.23
C VAL A 56 0.17 -4.78 17.66
N ILE A 57 1.06 -4.45 16.72
CA ILE A 57 2.36 -3.83 17.04
C ILE A 57 2.16 -2.46 17.68
N SER A 58 1.25 -1.63 17.15
CA SER A 58 0.96 -0.31 17.72
C SER A 58 0.42 -0.41 19.14
N ALA A 59 -0.49 -1.35 19.41
CA ALA A 59 -1.04 -1.60 20.73
C ALA A 59 0.04 -2.04 21.72
N PHE A 60 0.97 -2.91 21.28
CA PHE A 60 2.10 -3.34 22.09
C PHE A 60 3.05 -2.17 22.42
N VAL A 61 3.37 -1.31 21.44
CA VAL A 61 4.19 -0.10 21.65
C VAL A 61 3.53 0.87 22.63
N CYS A 62 2.22 1.07 22.51
CA CYS A 62 1.45 1.89 23.44
C CYS A 62 1.47 1.31 24.86
N TRP A 63 1.32 -0.01 25.01
CA TRP A 63 1.39 -0.66 26.32
C TRP A 63 2.76 -0.45 27.00
N LEU A 64 3.85 -0.44 26.23
CA LEU A 64 5.19 -0.15 26.74
C LEU A 64 5.45 1.35 27.02
N ASN A 65 4.46 2.24 26.84
CA ASN A 65 4.61 3.70 26.94
C ASN A 65 5.69 4.29 26.01
N LEU A 66 5.99 3.63 24.90
CA LEU A 66 7.01 4.04 23.93
C LEU A 66 6.40 4.92 22.82
N ILE A 67 5.73 6.02 23.21
CA ILE A 67 4.89 6.83 22.32
C ILE A 67 5.67 7.40 21.12
N VAL A 68 6.93 7.79 21.31
CA VAL A 68 7.79 8.29 20.22
C VAL A 68 8.04 7.22 19.15
N LEU A 69 8.10 5.95 19.56
CA LEU A 69 8.28 4.81 18.66
C LEU A 69 7.00 4.41 17.93
N ALA A 70 5.83 4.88 18.38
CA ALA A 70 4.54 4.61 17.72
C ALA A 70 4.48 5.19 16.30
N GLY A 71 5.33 6.18 15.98
CA GLY A 71 5.50 6.68 14.61
C GLY A 71 5.88 5.56 13.63
N ILE A 72 6.69 4.59 14.05
CA ILE A 72 7.18 3.51 13.17
C ILE A 72 6.02 2.64 12.63
N PRO A 73 5.20 1.97 13.47
CA PRO A 73 4.14 1.11 12.96
C PRO A 73 3.08 1.91 12.17
N ILE A 74 2.77 3.13 12.59
CA ILE A 74 1.83 4.01 11.87
C ILE A 74 2.35 4.36 10.47
N GLY A 75 3.60 4.83 10.39
CA GLY A 75 4.25 5.17 9.13
C GLY A 75 4.37 3.95 8.22
N ALA A 76 4.73 2.79 8.78
CA ALA A 76 4.84 1.54 8.04
C ALA A 76 3.51 1.05 7.49
N MET A 77 2.42 1.14 8.25
CA MET A 77 1.08 0.79 7.76
C MET A 77 0.67 1.71 6.60
N ALA A 78 0.84 3.02 6.77
CA ALA A 78 0.42 4.00 5.76
C ALA A 78 1.17 3.80 4.42
N SER A 79 2.48 3.63 4.47
CA SER A 79 3.27 3.39 3.25
C SER A 79 3.04 2.00 2.67
N ALA A 80 2.88 0.96 3.49
CA ALA A 80 2.62 -0.40 2.99
C ALA A 80 1.29 -0.49 2.24
N ILE A 81 0.23 0.12 2.77
CA ILE A 81 -1.09 0.15 2.09
C ILE A 81 -1.00 0.94 0.78
N THR A 82 -0.27 2.05 0.78
CA THR A 82 -0.10 2.90 -0.41
C THR A 82 0.68 2.17 -1.50
N VAL A 83 1.83 1.56 -1.16
CA VAL A 83 2.63 0.79 -2.11
C VAL A 83 1.88 -0.44 -2.60
N LEU A 84 1.18 -1.16 -1.71
CA LEU A 84 0.34 -2.29 -2.10
C LEU A 84 -0.71 -1.88 -3.16
N LYS A 85 -1.33 -0.70 -3.03
CA LYS A 85 -2.24 -0.17 -4.06
C LYS A 85 -1.50 0.11 -5.38
N MET A 86 -0.37 0.81 -5.31
CA MET A 86 0.38 1.23 -6.50
C MET A 86 0.88 0.03 -7.29
N ASP A 87 1.47 -0.96 -6.61
CA ASP A 87 2.04 -2.16 -7.22
C ASP A 87 0.95 -3.13 -7.71
N PHE A 88 -0.21 -3.19 -7.02
CA PHE A 88 -1.33 -4.00 -7.52
C PHE A 88 -1.88 -3.44 -8.85
N GLY A 89 -1.81 -2.13 -9.10
CA GLY A 89 -2.05 -1.58 -10.44
C GLY A 89 -3.52 -1.60 -10.92
N GLU A 90 -4.46 -1.99 -10.06
CA GLU A 90 -5.91 -1.97 -10.32
C GLU A 90 -6.66 -1.21 -9.24
N SER A 91 -7.68 -0.46 -9.64
CA SER A 91 -8.47 0.31 -8.69
C SER A 91 -9.56 -0.56 -8.06
N VAL A 92 -9.37 -0.95 -6.80
CA VAL A 92 -10.26 -1.87 -6.06
C VAL A 92 -10.95 -1.16 -4.90
N GLY A 93 -12.24 -1.46 -4.66
CA GLY A 93 -12.98 -1.00 -3.48
C GLY A 93 -13.07 0.53 -3.37
N ALA A 94 -12.71 1.08 -2.20
CA ALA A 94 -12.71 2.52 -1.92
C ALA A 94 -11.81 3.32 -2.89
N TRP A 95 -10.74 2.70 -3.39
CA TRP A 95 -9.85 3.34 -4.35
C TRP A 95 -10.50 3.56 -5.72
N LYS A 96 -11.41 2.67 -6.13
CA LYS A 96 -12.20 2.84 -7.35
C LYS A 96 -13.12 4.06 -7.27
N PHE A 97 -13.65 4.34 -6.08
CA PHE A 97 -14.44 5.54 -5.84
C PHE A 97 -13.57 6.80 -5.91
N HIS A 98 -12.41 6.79 -5.22
CA HIS A 98 -11.46 7.89 -5.24
C HIS A 98 -10.98 8.23 -6.67
N ASP A 99 -10.50 7.24 -7.41
CA ASP A 99 -9.97 7.42 -8.76
C ASP A 99 -11.08 7.88 -9.74
N LYS A 100 -12.32 7.40 -9.57
CA LYS A 100 -13.47 7.83 -10.37
C LYS A 100 -13.90 9.26 -10.06
N PHE A 101 -13.89 9.66 -8.79
CA PHE A 101 -14.26 11.01 -8.36
C PHE A 101 -13.26 12.06 -8.87
N PHE A 102 -11.96 11.80 -8.70
CA PHE A 102 -10.91 12.72 -9.14
C PHE A 102 -10.54 12.57 -10.64
N ARG A 103 -11.10 11.58 -11.35
CA ARG A 103 -10.79 11.25 -12.75
C ARG A 103 -9.29 10.98 -13.00
N VAL A 104 -8.57 10.52 -11.97
CA VAL A 104 -7.15 10.14 -11.99
C VAL A 104 -7.02 8.63 -12.25
N ASN A 105 -5.89 8.17 -12.78
CA ASN A 105 -5.60 6.73 -12.94
C ASN A 105 -6.65 5.94 -13.77
N LYS A 106 -7.08 6.52 -14.90
CA LYS A 106 -8.08 5.91 -15.80
C LYS A 106 -7.68 4.49 -16.24
N ASP A 107 -6.39 4.23 -16.40
CA ASP A 107 -5.87 2.91 -16.80
C ASP A 107 -6.07 1.85 -15.70
N HIS A 108 -5.89 2.22 -14.43
CA HIS A 108 -6.15 1.33 -13.29
C HIS A 108 -7.64 1.01 -13.14
N VAL A 109 -8.51 1.96 -13.51
CA VAL A 109 -9.97 1.76 -13.55
C VAL A 109 -10.36 0.88 -14.73
N GLN A 110 -9.71 1.04 -15.89
CA GLN A 110 -9.96 0.20 -17.07
C GLN A 110 -9.49 -1.24 -16.88
N ARG A 111 -8.32 -1.48 -16.27
CA ARG A 111 -7.84 -2.82 -15.92
C ARG A 111 -8.85 -3.57 -15.03
N GLY A 112 -9.43 -2.88 -14.03
CA GLY A 112 -10.46 -3.45 -13.16
C GLY A 112 -11.91 -3.49 -13.71
N LYS A 113 -12.19 -2.97 -14.91
CA LYS A 113 -13.57 -2.78 -15.40
C LYS A 113 -14.25 -4.08 -15.83
N THR A 114 -13.62 -4.87 -16.69
CA THR A 114 -14.21 -6.04 -17.34
C THR A 114 -13.61 -7.35 -16.78
N LYS A 115 -14.36 -8.47 -16.79
CA LYS A 115 -13.79 -9.78 -16.38
C LYS A 115 -12.55 -10.15 -17.20
N GLN A 116 -12.55 -9.84 -18.49
CA GLN A 116 -11.43 -10.09 -19.40
C GLN A 116 -10.21 -9.21 -19.11
N SER A 117 -10.40 -7.92 -18.78
CA SER A 117 -9.28 -7.03 -18.45
C SER A 117 -8.63 -7.40 -17.11
N ARG A 118 -9.44 -7.84 -16.13
CA ARG A 118 -8.94 -8.38 -14.86
C ARG A 118 -8.15 -9.67 -15.05
N ARG A 119 -8.71 -10.61 -15.82
CA ARG A 119 -8.03 -11.88 -16.10
C ARG A 119 -6.68 -11.67 -16.79
N ARG A 120 -6.60 -10.73 -17.75
CA ARG A 120 -5.34 -10.33 -18.37
C ARG A 120 -4.36 -9.71 -17.36
N ALA A 121 -4.82 -8.83 -16.47
CA ALA A 121 -3.97 -8.25 -15.43
C ALA A 121 -3.47 -9.31 -14.42
N GLU A 122 -4.32 -10.28 -14.06
CA GLU A 122 -3.97 -11.42 -13.22
C GLU A 122 -2.91 -12.32 -13.89
N GLU A 123 -3.02 -12.57 -15.20
CA GLU A 123 -2.06 -13.35 -15.98
C GLU A 123 -0.68 -12.66 -16.09
N VAL A 124 -0.66 -11.32 -16.24
CA VAL A 124 0.58 -10.53 -16.17
C VAL A 124 1.21 -10.60 -14.78
N ARG A 125 0.43 -10.50 -13.70
CA ARG A 125 0.98 -10.63 -12.33
C ARG A 125 1.52 -12.03 -12.05
N ARG A 126 0.85 -13.07 -12.53
CA ARG A 126 1.30 -14.45 -12.38
C ARG A 126 2.63 -14.67 -13.12
N SER A 127 2.75 -14.18 -14.35
CA SER A 127 4.01 -14.28 -15.11
C SER A 127 5.16 -13.51 -14.46
N LEU A 128 4.90 -12.31 -13.93
CA LEU A 128 5.90 -11.54 -13.17
C LEU A 128 6.34 -12.25 -11.88
N ARG A 129 5.42 -12.94 -11.19
CA ARG A 129 5.76 -13.72 -9.98
C ARG A 129 6.56 -14.97 -10.32
N ASP A 130 6.16 -15.68 -11.37
CA ASP A 130 6.71 -16.97 -11.75
C ASP A 130 7.95 -16.83 -12.68
N ASN A 131 8.37 -15.59 -13.01
CA ASN A 131 9.43 -15.27 -13.98
C ASN A 131 9.26 -15.99 -15.33
N THR A 132 8.01 -16.13 -15.77
CA THR A 132 7.67 -16.70 -17.08
C THR A 132 7.44 -15.59 -18.10
N ASP A 133 7.42 -15.95 -19.38
CA ASP A 133 7.12 -14.99 -20.45
C ASP A 133 5.79 -14.26 -20.17
N VAL A 134 5.83 -12.94 -20.30
CA VAL A 134 4.65 -12.09 -20.14
C VAL A 134 3.68 -12.33 -21.31
N PRO A 135 2.37 -12.51 -21.05
CA PRO A 135 1.41 -12.78 -22.11
C PRO A 135 1.44 -11.66 -23.16
N GLU A 136 1.57 -12.06 -24.43
CA GLU A 136 1.81 -11.16 -25.55
C GLU A 136 0.65 -10.17 -25.73
N TYR A 137 0.98 -8.88 -25.87
CA TYR A 137 0.01 -7.82 -26.06
C TYR A 137 -0.54 -7.88 -27.50
N ILE A 138 -1.58 -8.67 -27.75
CA ILE A 138 -2.37 -8.50 -28.97
C ILE A 138 -3.18 -7.20 -28.80
N SER A 139 -2.60 -6.09 -29.23
CA SER A 139 -3.32 -4.84 -29.47
C SER A 139 -4.22 -5.04 -30.69
N VAL A 140 -5.43 -5.60 -30.49
CA VAL A 140 -6.48 -5.37 -31.47
C VAL A 140 -6.97 -3.95 -31.23
N SER A 141 -6.50 -3.03 -32.07
CA SER A 141 -7.22 -1.78 -32.24
C SER A 141 -8.51 -2.16 -32.98
N ASP A 142 -9.60 -2.32 -32.24
CA ASP A 142 -10.91 -2.33 -32.88
C ASP A 142 -11.08 -0.96 -33.54
N LYS A 143 -11.24 -1.01 -34.86
CA LYS A 143 -11.27 0.12 -35.79
C LYS A 143 -12.52 0.97 -35.61
#